data_AF-A0A7J3AMS0-F1
#
_entry.id   AF-A0A7J3AMS0-F1
#
_cell.length_a   1.000
_cell.length_b   1.000
_cell.length_c   1.000
_cell.angle_alpha   90.00
_cell.angle_beta   90.00
_cell.angle_gamma   90.00
#
_symmetry.space_group_name_H-M   'P 1'
#
loop_
_entity.id
_entity.type
_entity.pdbx_description
1 polymer ?
#
loop_
_entity_poly.entity_id
_entity_poly.type
_entity_poly.pdbx_seq_one_letter_code
_entity_poly.pdbx_strand_id
1 'polypeptide(L)'
;MIDKRVIVLIGVLVVVAILVLAFSTMKIDFSSKSGNSFSELIDSMEEKIPGSLELVLPSTYTNNQQITITDRIVAMESTDYSTTFYFLYTGTKWANETTGTDFEILTYMGGNIHVRHAMFSITIVAVDLHAMYDIGDMITLKTSVKISGGKPVLSGTWVVIGA
;
A
#
# COMPACT_ATOMS: atom_id res chain seq x y z
N MET A 1 29.91 17.62 44.24
CA MET A 1 28.61 16.91 44.33
C MET A 1 27.83 17.26 43.09
N ILE A 2 27.53 16.30 42.21
CA ILE A 2 26.67 16.55 41.04
C ILE A 2 25.26 16.82 41.57
N ASP A 3 24.69 17.96 41.20
CA ASP A 3 23.37 18.39 41.64
C ASP A 3 22.31 17.37 41.18
N LYS A 4 21.46 16.93 42.11
CA LYS A 4 20.38 15.97 41.84
C LYS A 4 19.46 16.45 40.70
N ARG A 5 19.35 17.76 40.48
CA ARG A 5 18.59 18.35 39.37
C ARG A 5 19.20 18.07 38.00
N VAL A 6 20.53 18.02 37.92
CA VAL A 6 21.26 17.71 36.66
C VAL A 6 21.12 16.22 36.32
N ILE A 7 21.11 15.35 37.33
CA ILE A 7 20.92 13.90 37.12
C ILE A 7 19.51 13.61 36.58
N VAL A 8 18.48 14.30 37.08
CA VAL A 8 17.10 14.17 36.59
C VAL A 8 16.98 14.65 35.14
N LEU A 9 17.61 15.77 34.77
CA LEU A 9 17.61 16.29 33.40
C LEU A 9 18.29 15.32 32.41
N ILE A 10 19.42 14.71 32.79
CA ILE A 10 20.07 13.70 31.97
C ILE A 10 19.18 12.46 31.83
N GLY A 11 18.50 12.04 32.90
CA GLY A 11 17.55 10.92 32.85
C GLY A 11 16.39 11.16 31.87
N VAL A 12 15.80 12.37 31.89
CA VAL A 12 14.72 12.74 30.95
C VAL A 12 15.22 12.79 29.51
N LEU A 13 16.41 13.35 29.27
CA LEU A 13 17.02 13.37 27.93
C LEU A 13 17.29 11.96 27.39
N VAL A 14 17.73 11.04 28.24
CA VAL A 14 17.93 9.64 27.86
C VAL A 14 16.59 8.95 27.56
N VAL A 15 15.54 9.19 28.34
CA VAL A 15 14.21 8.62 28.08
C VAL A 15 13.62 9.15 26.77
N VAL A 16 13.76 10.44 26.48
CA VAL A 16 13.34 11.03 25.20
C VAL A 16 14.17 10.46 24.05
N ALA A 17 15.48 10.32 24.20
CA ALA A 17 16.33 9.70 23.19
C ALA A 17 15.95 8.22 22.94
N ILE A 18 15.64 7.46 23.99
CA ILE A 18 15.17 6.07 23.88
C ILE A 18 13.80 6.02 23.21
N LEU A 19 12.88 6.94 23.51
CA LEU A 19 11.58 7.02 22.85
C LEU A 19 11.74 7.38 21.37
N VAL A 20 12.54 8.39 21.03
CA VAL A 20 12.83 8.76 19.63
C VAL A 20 13.53 7.61 18.89
N LEU A 21 14.43 6.89 19.55
CA LEU A 21 15.03 5.68 19.00
C LEU A 21 14.04 4.52 18.89
N ALA A 22 13.09 4.35 19.82
CA ALA A 22 12.04 3.33 19.74
C ALA A 22 11.06 3.62 18.59
N PHE A 23 10.72 4.89 18.36
CA PHE A 23 9.93 5.34 17.22
C PHE A 23 10.70 5.30 15.90
N SER A 24 12.03 5.49 15.90
CA SER A 24 12.86 5.35 14.69
C SER A 24 13.35 3.92 14.42
N THR A 25 13.35 3.05 15.44
CA THR A 25 13.62 1.60 15.36
C THR A 25 12.36 0.76 15.23
N MET A 26 11.16 1.37 15.28
CA MET A 26 10.09 0.99 14.36
C MET A 26 10.61 1.23 12.93
N LYS A 27 11.54 0.37 12.53
CA LYS A 27 11.71 0.02 11.13
C LYS A 27 10.31 -0.38 10.71
N ILE A 28 9.65 0.54 10.00
CA ILE A 28 8.83 0.16 8.87
C ILE A 28 9.76 -0.76 8.09
N ASP A 29 9.59 -2.07 8.30
CA ASP A 29 10.37 -3.09 7.64
C ASP A 29 10.06 -2.89 6.15
N PHE A 30 10.84 -2.06 5.47
CA PHE A 30 10.92 -1.95 4.01
C PHE A 30 11.59 -3.22 3.46
N SER A 31 11.15 -4.39 3.93
CA SER A 31 11.30 -5.66 3.24
C SER A 31 10.21 -5.82 2.18
N SER A 32 9.73 -4.71 1.62
CA SER A 32 8.83 -4.68 0.48
C SER A 32 9.56 -5.29 -0.72
N LYS A 33 9.42 -6.60 -0.87
CA LYS A 33 9.85 -7.35 -2.05
C LYS A 33 9.08 -6.96 -3.34
N SER A 34 8.21 -5.94 -3.29
CA SER A 34 7.62 -5.26 -4.45
C SER A 34 7.88 -3.76 -4.38
N GLY A 35 8.01 -3.20 -5.57
CA GLY A 35 8.36 -1.83 -5.87
C GLY A 35 7.48 -0.76 -5.23
N ASN A 36 8.01 0.46 -5.25
CA ASN A 36 7.51 1.60 -4.52
C ASN A 36 6.19 2.16 -5.08
N SER A 37 5.65 1.62 -6.19
CA SER A 37 4.40 2.07 -6.83
C SER A 37 3.45 0.91 -7.14
N PHE A 38 2.17 1.21 -7.42
CA PHE A 38 1.21 0.18 -7.81
C PHE A 38 1.59 -0.49 -9.13
N SER A 39 2.14 0.27 -10.09
CA SER A 39 2.52 -0.27 -11.39
C SER A 39 3.61 -1.35 -11.25
N GLU A 40 4.61 -1.10 -10.41
CA GLU A 40 5.67 -2.08 -10.14
C GLU A 40 5.14 -3.32 -9.40
N LEU A 41 4.23 -3.13 -8.43
CA LEU A 41 3.56 -4.24 -7.75
C LEU A 41 2.78 -5.10 -8.76
N ILE A 42 2.00 -4.47 -9.63
CA ILE A 42 1.17 -5.15 -10.63
C ILE A 42 2.03 -5.86 -11.68
N ASP A 43 3.11 -5.25 -12.16
CA ASP A 43 4.04 -5.89 -13.09
C ASP A 43 4.76 -7.09 -12.47
N SER A 44 4.90 -7.12 -11.15
CA SER A 44 5.43 -8.28 -10.44
C SER A 44 4.45 -9.46 -10.38
N MET A 45 3.15 -9.25 -10.61
CA MET A 45 2.12 -10.29 -10.49
C MET A 45 2.25 -11.39 -11.56
N GLU A 46 1.47 -12.44 -11.40
CA GLU A 46 1.37 -13.58 -12.33
C GLU A 46 -0.10 -13.84 -12.66
N GLU A 47 -0.37 -14.39 -13.84
CA GLU A 47 -1.71 -14.89 -14.15
C GLU A 47 -2.03 -16.05 -13.20
N LYS A 48 -3.22 -16.01 -12.59
CA LYS A 48 -3.74 -17.10 -11.76
C LYS A 48 -3.86 -18.39 -12.56
N ILE A 49 -4.37 -18.27 -13.78
CA ILE A 49 -4.53 -19.31 -14.78
C ILE A 49 -4.03 -18.73 -16.10
N PRO A 50 -3.22 -19.46 -16.89
CA PRO A 50 -2.72 -18.94 -18.15
C PRO A 50 -3.83 -18.38 -19.06
N GLY A 51 -3.68 -17.12 -19.46
CA GLY A 51 -4.61 -16.42 -20.34
C GLY A 51 -5.92 -15.92 -19.70
N SER A 52 -6.09 -16.02 -18.37
CA SER A 52 -7.33 -15.55 -17.72
C SER A 52 -7.38 -14.04 -17.48
N LEU A 53 -6.24 -13.33 -17.58
CA LEU A 53 -6.08 -11.92 -17.15
C LEU A 53 -6.55 -11.65 -15.70
N GLU A 54 -6.66 -12.71 -14.89
CA GLU A 54 -6.84 -12.62 -13.44
C GLU A 54 -5.45 -12.72 -12.80
N LEU A 55 -5.02 -11.69 -12.09
CA LEU A 55 -3.68 -11.58 -11.54
C LEU A 55 -3.64 -11.93 -10.05
N VAL A 56 -2.60 -12.63 -9.65
CA VAL A 56 -2.26 -12.97 -8.27
C VAL A 56 -0.82 -12.60 -7.96
N LEU A 57 -0.49 -12.51 -6.67
CA LEU A 57 0.90 -12.29 -6.27
C LEU A 57 1.75 -13.53 -6.60
N PRO A 58 3.05 -13.36 -6.88
CA PRO A 58 3.99 -14.47 -7.03
C PRO A 58 4.06 -15.33 -5.78
N SER A 59 4.41 -16.60 -5.95
CA SER A 59 4.56 -17.58 -4.85
C SER A 59 5.59 -17.20 -3.79
N THR A 60 6.45 -16.21 -4.04
CA THR A 60 7.45 -15.70 -3.10
C THR A 60 6.85 -14.91 -1.93
N TYR A 61 5.59 -14.48 -2.03
CA TYR A 61 4.90 -13.75 -0.96
C TYR A 61 4.33 -14.70 0.08
N THR A 62 4.45 -14.33 1.36
CA THR A 62 3.97 -15.14 2.48
C THR A 62 2.69 -14.57 3.11
N ASN A 63 1.92 -15.44 3.76
CA ASN A 63 0.68 -15.02 4.43
C ASN A 63 0.95 -13.93 5.47
N ASN A 64 0.11 -12.91 5.51
CA ASN A 64 0.22 -11.71 6.37
C ASN A 64 1.46 -10.84 6.11
N GLN A 65 2.26 -11.11 5.07
CA GLN A 65 3.31 -10.19 4.64
C GLN A 65 2.69 -8.82 4.34
N GLN A 66 3.37 -7.76 4.78
CA GLN A 66 2.93 -6.39 4.54
C GLN A 66 3.50 -5.89 3.21
N ILE A 67 2.66 -5.17 2.47
CA ILE A 67 3.04 -4.47 1.24
C ILE A 67 2.74 -3.00 1.48
N THR A 68 3.72 -2.16 1.16
CA THR A 68 3.61 -0.71 1.23
C THR A 68 3.84 -0.15 -0.16
N ILE A 69 2.97 0.76 -0.60
CA ILE A 69 2.99 1.38 -1.92
C ILE A 69 2.89 2.89 -1.73
N THR A 70 3.70 3.67 -2.47
CA THR A 70 3.61 5.12 -2.51
C THR A 70 3.36 5.56 -3.94
N ASP A 71 2.20 6.14 -4.22
CA ASP A 71 1.82 6.50 -5.58
C ASP A 71 1.12 7.86 -5.65
N ARG A 72 1.04 8.43 -6.85
CA ARG A 72 0.42 9.73 -7.08
C ARG A 72 -1.09 9.58 -7.29
N ILE A 73 -1.86 10.36 -6.55
CA ILE A 73 -3.31 10.47 -6.71
C ILE A 73 -3.59 11.19 -8.04
N VAL A 74 -4.37 10.56 -8.94
CA VAL A 74 -4.77 11.20 -10.21
C VAL A 74 -6.21 11.74 -10.18
N ALA A 75 -7.06 11.15 -9.36
CA ALA A 75 -8.38 11.66 -9.03
C ALA A 75 -8.78 11.15 -7.65
N MET A 76 -9.76 11.81 -7.05
CA MET A 76 -10.28 11.45 -5.73
C MET A 76 -11.80 11.69 -5.70
N GLU A 77 -12.52 10.78 -5.08
CA GLU A 77 -13.93 10.93 -4.75
C GLU A 77 -14.13 10.58 -3.28
N SER A 78 -14.85 11.42 -2.54
CA SER A 78 -15.08 11.22 -1.12
C SER A 78 -16.58 11.21 -0.81
N THR A 79 -16.95 10.33 0.10
CA THR A 79 -18.24 10.29 0.78
C THR A 79 -18.02 10.56 2.27
N ASP A 80 -19.10 10.66 3.05
CA ASP A 80 -19.03 10.83 4.50
C ASP A 80 -18.27 9.70 5.24
N TYR A 81 -18.09 8.54 4.59
CA TYR A 81 -17.55 7.33 5.24
C TYR A 81 -16.31 6.76 4.55
N SER A 82 -16.00 7.20 3.34
CA SER A 82 -14.91 6.63 2.55
C SER A 82 -14.33 7.63 1.57
N THR A 83 -13.06 7.42 1.22
CA THR A 83 -12.41 8.11 0.12
C THR A 83 -11.89 7.09 -0.88
N THR A 84 -12.26 7.27 -2.13
CA THR A 84 -11.79 6.49 -3.27
C THR A 84 -10.71 7.28 -3.98
N PHE A 85 -9.49 6.73 -3.98
CA PHE A 85 -8.37 7.26 -4.73
C PHE A 85 -8.26 6.54 -6.06
N TYR A 86 -8.02 7.29 -7.12
CA TYR A 86 -7.76 6.76 -8.44
C TYR A 86 -6.27 6.87 -8.75
N PHE A 87 -5.76 5.84 -9.41
CA PHE A 87 -4.37 5.69 -9.78
C PHE A 87 -4.24 5.25 -11.23
N LEU A 88 -3.08 5.54 -11.81
CA LEU A 88 -2.74 5.14 -13.17
C LEU A 88 -1.75 3.97 -13.12
N TYR A 89 -2.08 2.89 -13.80
CA TYR A 89 -1.16 1.82 -14.15
C TYR A 89 -0.34 2.26 -15.37
N THR A 90 0.96 2.43 -15.17
CA THR A 90 1.92 2.86 -16.21
C THR A 90 2.84 1.72 -16.66
N GLY A 91 2.64 0.52 -16.11
CA GLY A 91 3.37 -0.67 -16.51
C GLY A 91 3.00 -1.11 -17.93
N THR A 92 3.89 -1.90 -18.54
CA THR A 92 3.71 -2.38 -19.92
C THR A 92 3.50 -3.88 -20.01
N LYS A 93 3.70 -4.63 -18.92
CA LYS A 93 3.64 -6.10 -18.93
C LYS A 93 2.28 -6.63 -19.33
N TRP A 94 1.22 -5.99 -18.82
CA TRP A 94 -0.16 -6.40 -19.01
C TRP A 94 -0.91 -5.53 -20.00
N ALA A 95 -0.22 -4.57 -20.63
CA ALA A 95 -0.79 -3.76 -21.68
C ALA A 95 -0.93 -4.60 -22.95
N ASN A 96 -2.14 -4.65 -23.53
CA ASN A 96 -2.40 -5.30 -24.81
C ASN A 96 -2.66 -4.23 -25.88
N GLU A 97 -2.02 -4.33 -27.04
CA GLU A 97 -2.17 -3.36 -28.12
C GLU A 97 -3.58 -3.32 -28.74
N THR A 98 -4.34 -4.41 -28.63
CA THR A 98 -5.68 -4.55 -29.22
C THR A 98 -6.78 -4.09 -28.26
N THR A 99 -6.68 -4.45 -26.98
CA THR A 99 -7.72 -4.19 -25.97
C THR A 99 -7.34 -3.11 -24.97
N GLY A 100 -6.12 -2.57 -25.07
CA GLY A 100 -5.53 -1.70 -24.06
C GLY A 100 -5.14 -2.47 -22.79
N THR A 101 -5.02 -1.73 -21.70
CA THR A 101 -4.77 -2.30 -20.37
C THR A 101 -6.10 -2.65 -19.71
N ASP A 102 -6.52 -3.91 -19.84
CA ASP A 102 -7.71 -4.47 -19.20
C ASP A 102 -7.39 -5.81 -18.54
N PHE A 103 -7.41 -5.84 -17.20
CA PHE A 103 -7.20 -7.04 -16.40
C PHE A 103 -7.74 -6.83 -14.98
N GLU A 104 -7.81 -7.91 -14.21
CA GLU A 104 -8.28 -7.87 -12.83
C GLU A 104 -7.26 -8.44 -11.85
N ILE A 105 -7.19 -7.86 -10.65
CA ILE A 105 -6.34 -8.34 -9.56
C ILE A 105 -7.24 -8.93 -8.49
N LEU A 106 -7.02 -10.19 -8.15
CA LEU A 106 -7.83 -10.89 -7.17
C LEU A 106 -7.55 -10.41 -5.74
N THR A 107 -8.62 -10.28 -4.97
CA THR A 107 -8.53 -9.92 -3.54
C THR A 107 -9.18 -10.97 -2.65
N TYR A 108 -8.72 -11.07 -1.40
CA TYR A 108 -9.20 -12.06 -0.44
C TYR A 108 -10.60 -11.76 0.10
N MET A 109 -10.94 -10.50 0.38
CA MET A 109 -12.25 -10.12 0.95
C MET A 109 -13.44 -10.29 -0.02
N GLY A 110 -13.19 -10.75 -1.25
CA GLY A 110 -14.18 -10.79 -2.31
C GLY A 110 -14.21 -9.49 -3.10
N GLY A 111 -14.43 -9.62 -4.41
CA GLY A 111 -14.23 -8.54 -5.38
C GLY A 111 -12.81 -8.49 -5.94
N ASN A 112 -12.65 -7.73 -7.04
CA ASN A 112 -11.39 -7.60 -7.77
C ASN A 112 -11.05 -6.11 -7.95
N ILE A 113 -9.76 -5.80 -7.99
CA ILE A 113 -9.31 -4.49 -8.49
C ILE A 113 -9.31 -4.59 -10.01
N HIS A 114 -10.22 -3.89 -10.66
CA HIS A 114 -10.26 -3.81 -12.11
C HIS A 114 -9.33 -2.69 -12.58
N VAL A 115 -8.41 -3.02 -13.48
CA VAL A 115 -7.61 -2.04 -14.21
C VAL A 115 -8.20 -1.94 -15.60
N ARG A 116 -8.76 -0.79 -15.96
CA ARG A 116 -9.38 -0.55 -17.27
C ARG A 116 -8.82 0.72 -17.89
N HIS A 117 -8.36 0.62 -19.13
CA HIS A 117 -7.70 1.72 -19.82
C HIS A 117 -6.61 2.38 -18.94
N ALA A 118 -5.81 1.53 -18.28
CA ALA A 118 -4.74 1.92 -17.37
C ALA A 118 -5.20 2.61 -16.06
N MET A 119 -6.49 2.70 -15.75
CA MET A 119 -6.97 3.30 -14.50
C MET A 119 -7.56 2.25 -13.57
N PHE A 120 -7.32 2.42 -12.26
CA PHE A 120 -7.96 1.64 -11.21
C PHE A 120 -8.17 2.51 -9.96
N SER A 121 -8.93 2.00 -9.00
CA SER A 121 -9.30 2.73 -7.79
C SER A 121 -9.12 1.89 -6.53
N ILE A 122 -8.78 2.55 -5.44
CA ILE A 122 -8.72 1.98 -4.09
C ILE A 122 -9.60 2.81 -3.16
N THR A 123 -10.59 2.17 -2.55
CA THR A 123 -11.47 2.80 -1.56
C THR A 123 -10.97 2.53 -0.15
N ILE A 124 -10.80 3.60 0.62
CA ILE A 124 -10.38 3.55 2.02
C ILE A 124 -11.53 4.05 2.88
N VAL A 125 -11.94 3.22 3.84
CA VAL A 125 -12.95 3.59 4.85
C VAL A 125 -12.22 4.31 5.99
N ALA A 126 -12.21 5.64 5.93
CA ALA A 126 -11.58 6.50 6.93
C ALA A 126 -12.25 7.88 6.91
N VAL A 127 -12.26 8.54 8.08
CA VAL A 127 -12.82 9.88 8.23
C VAL A 127 -11.83 10.91 7.70
N ASP A 128 -12.33 11.79 6.84
CA ASP A 128 -11.71 13.07 6.45
C ASP A 128 -10.33 13.01 5.75
N LEU A 129 -10.11 12.00 4.91
CA LEU A 129 -8.90 11.93 4.08
C LEU A 129 -8.84 13.05 3.02
N HIS A 130 -9.98 13.59 2.60
CA HIS A 130 -10.04 14.70 1.66
C HIS A 130 -9.45 16.00 2.23
N ALA A 131 -9.45 16.20 3.55
CA ALA A 131 -8.79 17.35 4.16
C ALA A 131 -7.26 17.22 4.20
N MET A 132 -6.72 16.01 3.93
CA MET A 132 -5.30 15.68 4.07
C MET A 132 -4.55 15.55 2.75
N TYR A 133 -5.26 15.32 1.64
CA TYR A 133 -4.66 15.03 0.34
C TYR A 133 -5.38 15.76 -0.79
N ASP A 134 -4.61 16.25 -1.76
CA ASP A 134 -5.07 16.82 -3.02
C ASP A 134 -4.73 15.91 -4.22
N ILE A 135 -5.37 16.17 -5.37
CA ILE A 135 -4.99 15.54 -6.63
C ILE A 135 -3.55 15.96 -6.99
N GLY A 136 -2.71 14.98 -7.31
CA GLY A 136 -1.29 15.17 -7.59
C GLY A 136 -0.37 14.87 -6.41
N ASP A 137 -0.92 14.76 -5.19
CA ASP A 137 -0.16 14.37 -4.01
C ASP A 137 0.28 12.91 -4.08
N MET A 138 1.38 12.62 -3.38
CA MET A 138 1.82 11.25 -3.13
C MET A 138 1.12 10.72 -1.89
N ILE A 139 0.52 9.55 -1.99
CA ILE A 139 -0.09 8.85 -0.86
C ILE A 139 0.63 7.53 -0.62
N THR A 140 0.91 7.21 0.64
CA THR A 140 1.48 5.92 1.02
C THR A 140 0.40 5.04 1.63
N LEU A 141 0.17 3.90 0.99
CA LEU A 141 -0.82 2.91 1.33
C LEU A 141 -0.17 1.60 1.76
N LYS A 142 -0.81 0.93 2.71
CA LYS A 142 -0.39 -0.36 3.22
C LYS A 142 -1.52 -1.38 3.11
N THR A 143 -1.16 -2.59 2.70
CA THR A 143 -2.04 -3.76 2.69
C THR A 143 -1.30 -4.99 3.21
N SER A 144 -2.05 -6.08 3.39
CA SER A 144 -1.50 -7.38 3.75
C SER A 144 -1.75 -8.42 2.65
N VAL A 145 -0.86 -9.39 2.57
CA VAL A 145 -1.02 -10.59 1.74
C VAL A 145 -1.87 -11.62 2.48
N LYS A 146 -2.75 -12.30 1.74
CA LYS A 146 -3.52 -13.46 2.21
C LYS A 146 -3.34 -14.63 1.25
N ILE A 147 -3.60 -15.85 1.71
CA ILE A 147 -3.55 -17.05 0.87
C ILE A 147 -4.97 -17.49 0.53
N SER A 148 -5.29 -17.53 -0.77
CA SER A 148 -6.57 -18.00 -1.30
C SER A 148 -6.33 -19.07 -2.35
N GLY A 149 -6.93 -20.24 -2.21
CA GLY A 149 -6.74 -21.36 -3.15
C GLY A 149 -5.27 -21.78 -3.33
N GLY A 150 -4.43 -21.62 -2.30
CA GLY A 150 -3.00 -21.91 -2.34
C GLY A 150 -2.14 -20.85 -3.05
N LYS A 151 -2.73 -19.73 -3.49
CA LYS A 151 -2.02 -18.61 -4.12
C LYS A 151 -2.04 -17.37 -3.22
N PRO A 152 -0.95 -16.59 -3.16
CA PRO A 152 -0.98 -15.33 -2.46
C PRO A 152 -1.77 -14.28 -3.25
N VAL A 153 -2.63 -13.56 -2.55
CA VAL A 153 -3.48 -12.49 -3.09
C VAL A 153 -3.41 -11.28 -2.17
N LEU A 154 -3.80 -10.12 -2.67
CA LEU A 154 -3.97 -8.94 -1.84
C LEU A 154 -5.16 -9.14 -0.89
N SER A 155 -5.08 -8.63 0.33
CA SER A 155 -6.20 -8.74 1.27
C SER A 155 -7.47 -8.05 0.75
N GLY A 156 -7.31 -6.97 -0.03
CA GLY A 156 -8.40 -6.07 -0.44
C GLY A 156 -8.65 -4.92 0.55
N THR A 157 -8.01 -4.95 1.71
CA THR A 157 -8.03 -3.84 2.68
C THR A 157 -6.78 -2.99 2.52
N TRP A 158 -6.97 -1.66 2.46
CA TRP A 158 -5.89 -0.69 2.36
C TRP A 158 -6.01 0.35 3.45
N VAL A 159 -4.87 0.76 4.01
CA VAL A 159 -4.79 1.80 5.03
C VAL A 159 -3.73 2.83 4.63
N VAL A 160 -4.00 4.10 4.91
CA VAL A 160 -3.03 5.18 4.73
C VAL A 160 -1.97 5.09 5.84
N ILE A 161 -0.70 5.29 5.50
CA ILE A 161 0.38 5.42 6.48
C ILE A 161 1.16 6.71 6.24
N GLY A 162 1.26 7.57 7.26
CA GLY A 162 2.06 8.79 7.22
C GLY A 162 1.39 9.99 6.53
N ALA A 163 0.23 10.42 7.02
CA ALA A 163 -0.33 11.74 6.75
C ALA A 163 0.31 12.80 7.66
#